data_AF-A0A7V2ACX8-F1
#
_entry.id   AF-A0A7V2ACX8-F1
#
_cell.length_a   1.000
_cell.length_b   1.000
_cell.length_c   1.000
_cell.angle_alpha   90.00
_cell.angle_beta   90.00
_cell.angle_gamma   90.00
#
_symmetry.space_group_name_H-M   'P 1'
#
loop_
_entity.id
_entity.type
_entity.pdbx_description
1 polymer ?
#
loop_
_entity_poly.entity_id
_entity_poly.type
_entity_poly.pdbx_seq_one_letter_code
_entity_poly.pdbx_strand_id
1 'polypeptide(L)'
;FYQAYADYLDLMNLTEDLLRQCAQEVHGGTTIEYQGDTFEFGKPFERLTVREAILRHNPDFTAADIDDLDRAKAVAEKLGIPLKASYGLGKVQIEIFEKTAEHKLHDPTFITEYPAEVSPLARRKDDDPFVTERFEFFVGGREIANGFSELNDAEDQAERFAQQVNEKEAGDEEAMHFDADYIRALEHGMPPTAGEGIGIDRLIMLLTDSASIRDVLLFPHMRPE
;
A
#
# COMPACT_ATOMS: atom_id res chain seq x y z
N PHE A 1 8.69 -7.61 -7.98
CA PHE A 1 8.94 -8.97 -8.46
C PHE A 1 7.63 -9.76 -8.41
N TYR A 2 7.56 -10.91 -9.08
CA TYR A 2 6.35 -11.75 -9.15
C TYR A 2 6.70 -13.20 -8.84
N GLN A 3 5.84 -13.89 -8.08
CA GLN A 3 5.98 -15.29 -7.72
C GLN A 3 4.67 -16.04 -7.97
N ALA A 4 4.67 -16.97 -8.93
CA ALA A 4 3.53 -17.86 -9.14
C ALA A 4 3.39 -18.87 -7.99
N TYR A 5 2.16 -19.29 -7.74
CA TYR A 5 1.74 -20.17 -6.65
C TYR A 5 2.07 -19.63 -5.25
N ALA A 6 1.97 -18.32 -5.09
CA ALA A 6 2.12 -17.60 -3.84
C ALA A 6 0.97 -16.61 -3.65
N ASP A 7 0.71 -16.23 -2.40
CA ASP A 7 -0.20 -15.15 -2.03
C ASP A 7 0.53 -13.97 -1.36
N TYR A 8 -0.21 -12.93 -0.99
CA TYR A 8 0.35 -11.75 -0.32
C TYR A 8 0.99 -12.07 1.05
N LEU A 9 0.60 -13.15 1.74
CA LEU A 9 1.21 -13.56 3.00
C LEU A 9 2.62 -14.11 2.77
N ASP A 10 2.80 -14.89 1.70
CA ASP A 10 4.11 -15.38 1.27
C ASP A 10 5.07 -14.22 1.00
N LEU A 11 4.58 -13.17 0.32
CA LEU A 11 5.40 -12.00 0.01
C LEU A 11 5.71 -11.14 1.24
N MET A 12 4.75 -10.96 2.17
CA MET A 12 5.06 -10.30 3.44
C MET A 12 6.16 -11.04 4.23
N ASN A 13 6.14 -12.38 4.24
CA ASN A 13 7.18 -13.18 4.88
C ASN A 13 8.54 -13.02 4.16
N LEU A 14 8.53 -13.06 2.82
CA LEU A 14 9.73 -12.90 2.01
C LEU A 14 10.36 -11.52 2.21
N THR A 15 9.54 -10.46 2.26
CA THR A 15 10.01 -9.09 2.45
C THR A 15 10.53 -8.83 3.85
N GLU A 16 9.90 -9.43 4.87
CA GLU A 16 10.45 -9.41 6.23
C GLU A 16 11.85 -10.04 6.28
N ASP A 17 12.03 -11.21 5.69
CA ASP A 17 13.32 -11.90 5.66
C ASP A 17 14.37 -11.15 4.83
N LEU A 18 13.98 -10.61 3.66
CA LEU A 18 14.83 -9.80 2.80
C LEU A 18 15.36 -8.58 3.56
N LEU A 19 14.48 -7.79 4.18
CA LEU A 19 14.87 -6.54 4.84
C LEU A 19 15.70 -6.80 6.10
N ARG A 20 15.37 -7.84 6.86
CA ARG A 20 16.19 -8.31 7.99
C ARG A 20 17.59 -8.70 7.54
N GLN A 21 17.71 -9.43 6.42
CA GLN A 21 19.00 -9.82 5.88
C GLN A 21 19.79 -8.60 5.37
N CYS A 22 19.13 -7.64 4.70
CA CYS A 22 19.78 -6.39 4.28
C CYS A 22 20.34 -5.63 5.48
N ALA A 23 19.58 -5.48 6.57
CA ALA A 23 20.06 -4.85 7.79
C ALA A 23 21.32 -5.57 8.33
N GLN A 24 21.25 -6.90 8.42
CA GLN A 24 22.33 -7.74 8.93
C GLN A 24 23.62 -7.64 8.11
N GLU A 25 23.51 -7.65 6.77
CA GLU A 25 24.65 -7.60 5.86
C GLU A 25 25.29 -6.19 5.79
N VAL A 26 24.48 -5.13 5.85
CA VAL A 26 24.97 -3.75 5.73
C VAL A 26 25.48 -3.19 7.06
N HIS A 27 24.79 -3.46 8.16
CA HIS A 27 25.10 -2.88 9.47
C HIS A 27 25.73 -3.88 10.46
N GLY A 28 25.82 -5.17 10.10
CA GLY A 28 26.33 -6.21 10.99
C GLY A 28 25.36 -6.63 12.11
N GLY A 29 24.11 -6.15 12.06
CA GLY A 29 23.04 -6.47 13.02
C GLY A 29 21.67 -6.16 12.43
N THR A 30 20.60 -6.38 13.19
CA THR A 30 19.22 -6.19 12.71
C THR A 30 18.64 -4.82 13.04
N THR A 31 19.45 -3.90 13.55
CA THR A 31 19.02 -2.56 13.94
C THR A 31 19.53 -1.54 12.92
N ILE A 32 18.66 -0.63 12.49
CA ILE A 32 18.99 0.47 11.58
C ILE A 32 18.76 1.80 12.31
N GLU A 33 19.77 2.67 12.31
CA GLU A 33 19.62 4.07 12.72
C GLU A 33 19.28 4.91 11.48
N TYR A 34 18.18 5.66 11.54
CA TYR A 34 17.76 6.52 10.44
C TYR A 34 17.09 7.79 10.99
N GLN A 35 17.66 8.94 10.66
CA GLN A 35 17.18 10.28 11.03
C GLN A 35 17.02 10.51 12.54
N GLY A 36 17.85 9.84 13.34
CA GLY A 36 17.83 9.94 14.80
C GLY A 36 16.92 8.94 15.50
N ASP A 37 16.16 8.15 14.74
CA ASP A 37 15.34 7.05 15.24
C ASP A 37 16.05 5.71 15.05
N THR A 38 15.61 4.69 15.79
CA THR A 38 16.17 3.35 15.77
C THR A 38 15.08 2.34 15.43
N PHE A 39 15.28 1.60 14.34
CA PHE A 39 14.32 0.62 13.81
C PHE A 39 14.86 -0.80 13.99
N GLU A 40 14.04 -1.69 14.55
CA GLU A 40 14.41 -3.08 14.81
C GLU A 40 13.81 -4.02 13.76
N PHE A 41 14.66 -4.61 12.91
CA PHE A 41 14.28 -5.56 11.86
C PHE A 41 14.43 -7.03 12.30
N GLY A 42 14.97 -7.29 13.49
CA GLY A 42 15.20 -8.64 14.02
C GLY A 42 13.96 -9.29 14.62
N LYS A 43 12.89 -8.51 14.83
CA LYS A 43 11.60 -8.98 15.31
C LYS A 43 10.64 -9.23 14.14
N PRO A 44 9.57 -10.01 14.34
CA PRO A 44 8.47 -10.07 13.39
C PRO A 44 7.90 -8.66 13.16
N PHE A 45 7.62 -8.32 11.91
CA PHE A 45 7.05 -7.02 11.60
C PHE A 45 5.59 -7.01 12.01
N GLU A 46 5.12 -5.84 12.45
CA GLU A 46 3.72 -5.71 12.81
C GLU A 46 2.84 -5.85 11.56
N ARG A 47 1.66 -6.45 11.71
CA ARG A 47 0.66 -6.54 10.64
C ARG A 47 -0.64 -5.99 11.16
N LEU A 48 -1.16 -4.96 10.52
CA LEU A 48 -2.46 -4.35 10.81
C LEU A 48 -3.29 -4.29 9.55
N THR A 49 -4.59 -4.36 9.67
CA THR A 49 -5.49 -3.95 8.59
C THR A 49 -5.55 -2.41 8.52
N VAL A 50 -5.93 -1.84 7.37
CA VAL A 50 -6.22 -0.40 7.24
C VAL A 50 -7.18 0.05 8.36
N ARG A 51 -8.23 -0.75 8.58
CA ARG A 51 -9.25 -0.52 9.60
C ARG A 51 -8.68 -0.50 11.02
N GLU A 52 -7.85 -1.48 11.37
CA GLU A 52 -7.19 -1.54 12.68
C GLU A 52 -6.22 -0.38 12.90
N ALA A 53 -5.46 0.01 11.86
CA ALA A 53 -4.54 1.14 11.95
C ALA A 53 -5.28 2.46 12.22
N ILE A 54 -6.41 2.70 11.52
CA ILE A 54 -7.25 3.87 11.79
C ILE A 54 -7.74 3.87 13.24
N LEU A 55 -8.34 2.77 13.72
CA LEU A 55 -8.91 2.72 15.07
C LEU A 55 -7.84 2.81 16.16
N ARG A 56 -6.66 2.21 15.95
CA ARG A 56 -5.54 2.26 16.89
C ARG A 56 -5.02 3.68 17.08
N HIS A 57 -4.92 4.45 16.01
CA HIS A 57 -4.35 5.80 16.05
C HIS A 57 -5.37 6.92 16.27
N ASN A 58 -6.65 6.55 16.40
CA ASN A 58 -7.78 7.44 16.68
C ASN A 58 -8.72 6.79 17.72
N PRO A 59 -8.36 6.77 19.01
CA PRO A 59 -9.09 6.03 20.05
C PRO A 59 -10.52 6.56 20.31
N ASP A 60 -10.84 7.76 19.83
CA ASP A 60 -12.18 8.34 19.90
C ASP A 60 -13.11 7.83 18.78
N PHE A 61 -12.58 7.11 17.79
CA PHE A 61 -13.36 6.52 16.71
C PHE A 61 -13.79 5.10 17.07
N THR A 62 -14.99 4.74 16.62
CA THR A 62 -15.48 3.37 16.66
C THR A 62 -15.48 2.78 15.26
N ALA A 63 -15.51 1.45 15.17
CA ALA A 63 -15.70 0.73 13.91
C ALA A 63 -16.87 1.31 13.07
N ALA A 64 -18.00 1.57 13.73
CA ALA A 64 -19.19 2.10 13.05
C ALA A 64 -19.00 3.52 12.49
N ASP A 65 -17.98 4.26 12.93
CA ASP A 65 -17.69 5.59 12.38
C ASP A 65 -16.96 5.51 11.04
N ILE A 66 -16.30 4.39 10.74
CA ILE A 66 -15.48 4.21 9.53
C ILE A 66 -15.97 3.08 8.62
N ASP A 67 -16.88 2.22 9.08
CA ASP A 67 -17.46 1.11 8.30
C ASP A 67 -18.75 1.53 7.54
N ASP A 68 -19.21 2.78 7.70
CA ASP A 68 -20.38 3.35 7.02
C ASP A 68 -19.99 4.62 6.27
N LEU A 69 -20.45 4.77 5.01
CA LEU A 69 -20.02 5.85 4.12
C LEU A 69 -20.38 7.24 4.66
N ASP A 70 -21.59 7.43 5.14
CA ASP A 70 -22.04 8.75 5.59
C ASP A 70 -21.32 9.16 6.88
N ARG A 71 -21.09 8.20 7.78
CA ARG A 71 -20.31 8.43 9.00
C ARG A 71 -18.84 8.67 8.71
N ALA A 72 -18.23 7.88 7.81
CA ALA A 72 -16.84 8.04 7.42
C ALA A 72 -16.63 9.41 6.75
N LYS A 73 -17.58 9.86 5.91
CA LYS A 73 -17.58 11.22 5.34
C LYS A 73 -17.66 12.29 6.42
N ALA A 74 -18.50 12.11 7.44
CA ALA A 74 -18.59 13.05 8.57
C ALA A 74 -17.30 13.06 9.42
N VAL A 75 -16.61 11.93 9.57
CA VAL A 75 -15.29 11.85 10.20
C VAL A 75 -14.25 12.61 9.38
N ALA A 76 -14.19 12.35 8.08
CA ALA A 76 -13.27 13.03 7.17
C ALA A 76 -13.48 14.55 7.14
N GLU A 77 -14.73 15.02 7.13
CA GLU A 77 -15.06 16.45 7.20
C GLU A 77 -14.54 17.08 8.50
N LYS A 78 -14.75 16.42 9.67
CA LYS A 78 -14.22 16.90 10.96
C LYS A 78 -12.69 16.97 10.98
N LEU A 79 -12.02 16.07 10.26
CA LEU A 79 -10.57 16.04 10.10
C LEU A 79 -10.05 17.05 9.06
N GLY A 80 -10.94 17.76 8.37
CA GLY A 80 -10.58 18.71 7.32
C GLY A 80 -10.03 18.05 6.06
N ILE A 81 -10.42 16.80 5.78
CA ILE A 81 -10.01 16.04 4.60
C ILE A 81 -10.92 16.45 3.43
N PRO A 82 -10.37 16.97 2.32
CA PRO A 82 -11.16 17.31 1.15
C PRO A 82 -11.58 16.05 0.38
N LEU A 83 -12.87 15.76 0.32
CA LEU A 83 -13.39 14.58 -0.39
C LEU A 83 -14.01 14.96 -1.75
N LYS A 84 -13.77 14.15 -2.78
CA LYS A 84 -14.52 14.22 -4.04
C LYS A 84 -15.91 13.60 -3.87
N ALA A 85 -16.91 14.09 -4.60
CA ALA A 85 -18.27 13.56 -4.53
C ALA A 85 -18.37 12.09 -4.99
N SER A 86 -17.45 11.66 -5.87
CA SER A 86 -17.38 10.30 -6.40
C SER A 86 -16.82 9.28 -5.42
N TYR A 87 -16.19 9.69 -4.31
CA TYR A 87 -15.55 8.77 -3.39
C TYR A 87 -16.57 7.87 -2.69
N GLY A 88 -16.36 6.56 -2.85
CA GLY A 88 -16.99 5.51 -2.08
C GLY A 88 -16.30 5.32 -0.72
N LEU A 89 -16.77 4.30 0.01
CA LEU A 89 -16.32 4.06 1.39
C LEU A 89 -14.84 3.71 1.45
N GLY A 90 -14.35 2.90 0.51
CA GLY A 90 -12.97 2.45 0.49
C GLY A 90 -12.00 3.61 0.31
N LYS A 91 -12.30 4.51 -0.64
CA LYS A 91 -11.44 5.71 -0.84
C LYS A 91 -11.49 6.64 0.36
N VAL A 92 -12.65 6.84 0.99
CA VAL A 92 -12.76 7.66 2.22
C VAL A 92 -11.97 7.05 3.37
N GLN A 93 -12.00 5.74 3.57
CA GLN A 93 -11.21 5.06 4.60
C GLN A 93 -9.70 5.28 4.39
N ILE A 94 -9.23 5.22 3.16
CA ILE A 94 -7.82 5.45 2.82
C ILE A 94 -7.41 6.89 3.10
N GLU A 95 -8.21 7.88 2.70
CA GLU A 95 -7.92 9.28 3.01
C GLU A 95 -7.84 9.53 4.52
N ILE A 96 -8.70 8.87 5.32
CA ILE A 96 -8.62 8.90 6.79
C ILE A 96 -7.33 8.23 7.29
N PHE A 97 -6.97 7.07 6.74
CA PHE A 97 -5.75 6.34 7.11
C PHE A 97 -4.49 7.18 6.84
N GLU A 98 -4.32 7.70 5.63
CA GLU A 98 -3.18 8.55 5.23
C GLU A 98 -3.07 9.76 6.16
N LYS A 99 -4.21 10.41 6.44
CA LYS A 99 -4.26 11.60 7.29
C LYS A 99 -3.92 11.34 8.75
N THR A 100 -4.31 10.18 9.30
CA THR A 100 -4.38 9.99 10.76
C THR A 100 -3.52 8.87 11.32
N ALA A 101 -3.12 7.90 10.50
CA ALA A 101 -2.43 6.68 10.93
C ALA A 101 -1.06 6.52 10.26
N GLU A 102 -0.95 6.74 8.94
CA GLU A 102 0.27 6.46 8.14
C GLU A 102 1.55 7.05 8.77
N HIS A 103 1.56 8.35 9.04
CA HIS A 103 2.71 9.07 9.61
C HIS A 103 3.05 8.65 11.06
N LYS A 104 2.21 7.83 11.71
CA LYS A 104 2.43 7.30 13.07
C LYS A 104 2.97 5.87 13.06
N LEU A 105 3.09 5.23 11.89
CA LEU A 105 3.67 3.90 11.72
C LEU A 105 5.20 3.99 11.86
N HIS A 106 5.68 4.10 13.10
CA HIS A 106 7.10 4.25 13.39
C HIS A 106 7.86 2.95 13.10
N ASP A 107 7.50 1.86 13.76
CA ASP A 107 8.17 0.56 13.61
C ASP A 107 7.85 -0.07 12.24
N PRO A 108 8.65 -1.07 11.79
CA PRO A 108 8.33 -1.87 10.60
C PRO A 108 6.93 -2.49 10.68
N THR A 109 6.01 -2.00 9.84
CA THR A 109 4.60 -2.39 9.87
C THR A 109 4.07 -2.64 8.46
N PHE A 110 3.46 -3.80 8.25
CA PHE A 110 2.58 -4.08 7.12
C PHE A 110 1.17 -3.59 7.43
N ILE A 111 0.62 -2.77 6.54
CA ILE A 111 -0.81 -2.45 6.50
C ILE A 111 -1.44 -3.33 5.43
N THR A 112 -2.56 -3.96 5.74
CA THR A 112 -3.20 -5.01 4.94
C THR A 112 -4.69 -4.72 4.74
N GLU A 113 -5.35 -5.51 3.89
CA GLU A 113 -6.81 -5.42 3.64
C GLU A 113 -7.22 -4.04 3.11
N TYR A 114 -6.51 -3.57 2.07
CA TYR A 114 -6.89 -2.35 1.37
C TYR A 114 -8.23 -2.54 0.64
N PRO A 115 -9.14 -1.55 0.68
CA PRO A 115 -10.40 -1.62 -0.04
C PRO A 115 -10.22 -1.88 -1.54
N ALA A 116 -11.13 -2.65 -2.13
CA ALA A 116 -11.10 -2.99 -3.55
C ALA A 116 -11.22 -1.76 -4.46
N GLU A 117 -11.94 -0.73 -4.00
CA GLU A 117 -12.10 0.57 -4.68
C GLU A 117 -10.75 1.22 -5.02
N VAL A 118 -9.74 1.08 -4.17
CA VAL A 118 -8.40 1.68 -4.36
C VAL A 118 -7.36 0.68 -4.86
N SER A 119 -7.78 -0.54 -5.21
CA SER A 119 -6.89 -1.66 -5.49
C SER A 119 -7.30 -2.37 -6.79
N PRO A 120 -7.20 -1.69 -7.95
CA PRO A 120 -7.80 -2.15 -9.21
C PRO A 120 -7.16 -3.42 -9.80
N LEU A 121 -5.97 -3.80 -9.33
CA LEU A 121 -5.20 -4.96 -9.80
C LEU A 121 -5.09 -6.07 -8.75
N ALA A 122 -5.52 -5.82 -7.51
CA ALA A 122 -5.39 -6.78 -6.42
C ALA A 122 -6.60 -7.72 -6.36
N ARG A 123 -6.34 -9.00 -6.10
CA ARG A 123 -7.36 -10.02 -5.88
C ARG A 123 -8.23 -9.66 -4.68
N ARG A 124 -9.55 -9.77 -4.83
CA ARG A 124 -10.50 -9.61 -3.70
C ARG A 124 -10.31 -10.73 -2.69
N LYS A 125 -10.51 -10.40 -1.42
CA LYS A 125 -10.51 -11.41 -0.36
C LYS A 125 -11.78 -12.26 -0.45
N ASP A 126 -11.66 -13.57 -0.28
CA ASP A 126 -12.77 -14.51 -0.52
C ASP A 126 -13.94 -14.36 0.47
N ASP A 127 -13.63 -14.06 1.74
CA ASP A 127 -14.60 -13.91 2.82
C ASP A 127 -15.11 -12.46 3.01
N ASP A 128 -14.41 -11.48 2.43
CA ASP A 128 -14.81 -10.07 2.43
C ASP A 128 -14.41 -9.38 1.11
N PRO A 129 -15.30 -9.36 0.09
CA PRO A 129 -15.00 -8.75 -1.21
C PRO A 129 -14.91 -7.21 -1.16
N PHE A 130 -15.19 -6.57 -0.02
CA PHE A 130 -14.96 -5.13 0.15
C PHE A 130 -13.47 -4.80 0.16
N VAL A 131 -12.63 -5.73 0.63
CA VAL A 131 -11.17 -5.58 0.69
C VAL A 131 -10.47 -6.51 -0.30
N THR A 132 -9.19 -6.24 -0.49
CA THR A 132 -8.28 -7.03 -1.33
C THR A 132 -7.16 -7.62 -0.52
N GLU A 133 -6.58 -8.69 -1.04
CA GLU A 133 -5.36 -9.33 -0.52
C GLU A 133 -4.14 -8.49 -0.90
N ARG A 134 -4.11 -7.24 -0.41
CA ARG A 134 -3.06 -6.25 -0.63
C ARG A 134 -2.45 -5.83 0.68
N PHE A 135 -1.15 -5.55 0.64
CA PHE A 135 -0.42 -4.89 1.70
C PHE A 135 0.43 -3.74 1.18
N GLU A 136 0.70 -2.79 2.06
CA GLU A 136 1.82 -1.86 1.95
C GLU A 136 2.68 -1.98 3.19
N PHE A 137 3.97 -1.76 3.05
CA PHE A 137 4.94 -1.87 4.13
C PHE A 137 5.54 -0.50 4.44
N PHE A 138 5.50 -0.12 5.72
CA PHE A 138 5.92 1.18 6.21
C PHE A 138 7.05 1.05 7.24
N VAL A 139 7.97 2.03 7.21
CA VAL A 139 9.00 2.23 8.25
C VAL A 139 9.15 3.74 8.46
N GLY A 140 9.10 4.20 9.72
CA GLY A 140 9.25 5.62 10.05
C GLY A 140 8.20 6.51 9.38
N GLY A 141 6.98 5.99 9.20
CA GLY A 141 5.85 6.68 8.57
C GLY A 141 6.00 6.87 7.06
N ARG A 142 6.81 6.04 6.40
CA ARG A 142 7.03 6.10 4.95
C ARG A 142 6.84 4.72 4.33
N GLU A 143 6.08 4.67 3.25
CA GLU A 143 5.91 3.46 2.44
C GLU A 143 7.24 3.07 1.77
N ILE A 144 7.63 1.80 1.92
CA ILE A 144 8.83 1.21 1.33
C ILE A 144 8.47 0.15 0.29
N ALA A 145 7.36 -0.58 0.47
CA ALA A 145 6.92 -1.60 -0.47
C ALA A 145 5.39 -1.67 -0.55
N ASN A 146 4.89 -2.20 -1.67
CA ASN A 146 3.47 -2.46 -1.92
C ASN A 146 3.38 -3.81 -2.65
N GLY A 147 2.52 -4.71 -2.18
CA GLY A 147 2.34 -6.02 -2.77
C GLY A 147 0.95 -6.58 -2.56
N PHE A 148 0.57 -7.55 -3.40
CA PHE A 148 -0.76 -8.14 -3.37
C PHE A 148 -0.79 -9.51 -4.04
N SER A 149 -1.79 -10.31 -3.69
CA SER A 149 -2.23 -11.42 -4.53
C SER A 149 -2.78 -10.83 -5.82
N GLU A 150 -2.26 -11.26 -6.96
CA GLU A 150 -2.60 -10.73 -8.27
C GLU A 150 -4.01 -11.12 -8.70
N LEU A 151 -4.74 -10.16 -9.27
CA LEU A 151 -6.02 -10.45 -9.91
C LEU A 151 -5.78 -11.20 -11.23
N ASN A 152 -6.12 -12.49 -11.25
CA ASN A 152 -6.01 -13.33 -12.43
C ASN A 152 -7.36 -13.69 -13.09
N ASP A 153 -8.46 -13.12 -12.60
CA ASP A 153 -9.76 -13.18 -13.25
C ASP A 153 -9.86 -12.10 -14.33
N ALA A 154 -9.87 -12.53 -15.60
CA ALA A 154 -9.90 -11.63 -16.75
C ALA A 154 -11.20 -10.81 -16.84
N GLU A 155 -12.33 -11.37 -16.41
CA GLU A 155 -13.63 -10.69 -16.44
C GLU A 155 -13.67 -9.59 -15.38
N ASP A 156 -13.29 -9.89 -14.13
CA ASP A 156 -13.18 -8.89 -13.05
C ASP A 156 -12.17 -7.79 -13.42
N GLN A 157 -11.01 -8.17 -13.97
CA GLN A 157 -10.00 -7.18 -14.35
C GLN A 157 -10.51 -6.23 -15.45
N ALA A 158 -11.27 -6.74 -16.42
CA ALA A 158 -11.87 -5.93 -17.48
C ALA A 158 -12.94 -4.98 -16.92
N GLU A 159 -13.77 -5.44 -15.97
CA GLU A 159 -14.75 -4.59 -15.27
C GLU A 159 -14.07 -3.46 -14.50
N ARG A 160 -12.98 -3.76 -13.76
CA ARG A 160 -12.22 -2.75 -13.02
C ARG A 160 -11.53 -1.74 -13.94
N PHE A 161 -10.99 -2.16 -15.07
CA PHE A 161 -10.46 -1.23 -16.06
C PHE A 161 -11.55 -0.34 -16.66
N ALA A 162 -12.75 -0.86 -16.93
CA ALA A 162 -13.86 -0.03 -17.37
C ALA A 162 -14.27 1.01 -16.32
N GLN A 163 -14.25 0.64 -15.03
CA GLN A 163 -14.47 1.58 -13.92
C GLN A 163 -13.39 2.67 -13.86
N GLN A 164 -12.11 2.30 -13.96
CA GLN A 164 -10.99 3.24 -14.01
C GLN A 164 -11.08 4.21 -15.19
N VAL A 165 -11.52 3.75 -16.37
CA VAL A 165 -11.78 4.64 -17.52
C VAL A 165 -12.89 5.65 -17.21
N ASN A 166 -13.97 5.23 -16.55
CA ASN A 166 -15.04 6.15 -16.15
C ASN A 166 -14.54 7.18 -15.12
N GLU A 167 -13.69 6.77 -14.17
CA GLU A 167 -13.06 7.67 -13.19
C GLU A 167 -12.14 8.69 -13.88
N LYS A 168 -11.39 8.25 -14.90
CA LYS A 168 -10.56 9.13 -15.73
C LYS A 168 -11.39 10.18 -16.46
N GLU A 169 -12.51 9.78 -17.07
CA GLU A 169 -13.45 10.71 -17.72
C GLU A 169 -14.10 11.66 -16.71
N ALA A 170 -14.25 11.24 -15.45
CA ALA A 170 -14.71 12.06 -14.34
C ALA A 170 -13.64 13.01 -13.76
N GLY A 171 -12.42 13.02 -14.33
CA GLY A 171 -11.34 13.94 -13.98
C GLY A 171 -10.29 13.38 -13.03
N ASP A 172 -10.20 12.06 -12.88
CA ASP A 172 -9.08 11.43 -12.19
C ASP A 172 -7.88 11.21 -13.14
N GLU A 173 -6.87 12.06 -13.03
CA GLU A 173 -5.69 12.01 -13.91
C GLU A 173 -4.80 10.78 -13.66
N GLU A 174 -4.90 10.16 -12.48
CA GLU A 174 -4.11 9.00 -12.06
C GLU A 174 -4.79 7.66 -12.41
N ALA A 175 -6.06 7.70 -12.83
CA ALA A 175 -6.81 6.49 -13.16
C ALA A 175 -6.23 5.74 -14.39
N MET A 176 -6.31 4.41 -14.30
CA MET A 176 -5.72 3.49 -15.27
C MET A 176 -6.44 3.50 -16.63
N HIS A 177 -5.70 3.16 -17.68
CA HIS A 177 -6.27 2.93 -19.01
C HIS A 177 -6.74 1.47 -19.16
N PHE A 178 -7.74 1.26 -20.02
CA PHE A 178 -8.11 -0.10 -20.43
C PHE A 178 -7.03 -0.69 -21.34
N ASP A 179 -6.41 -1.79 -20.92
CA ASP A 179 -5.42 -2.54 -21.70
C ASP A 179 -6.01 -3.86 -22.21
N ALA A 180 -6.47 -3.86 -23.45
CA ALA A 180 -7.06 -5.03 -24.08
C ALA A 180 -6.06 -6.17 -24.32
N ASP A 181 -4.76 -5.86 -24.44
CA ASP A 181 -3.74 -6.89 -24.62
C ASP A 181 -3.46 -7.61 -23.28
N TYR A 182 -3.45 -6.87 -22.18
CA TYR A 182 -3.35 -7.44 -20.83
C TYR A 182 -4.54 -8.35 -20.51
N ILE A 183 -5.77 -7.93 -20.80
CA ILE A 183 -6.96 -8.78 -20.63
C ILE A 183 -6.84 -10.06 -21.46
N ARG A 184 -6.45 -9.95 -22.73
CA ARG A 184 -6.22 -11.12 -23.59
C ARG A 184 -5.17 -12.07 -23.00
N ALA A 185 -4.11 -11.55 -22.38
CA ALA A 185 -3.11 -12.38 -21.72
C ALA A 185 -3.70 -13.14 -20.51
N LEU A 186 -4.55 -12.49 -19.71
CA LEU A 186 -5.26 -13.15 -18.59
C LEU A 186 -6.22 -14.25 -19.07
N GLU A 187 -6.90 -14.04 -20.20
CA GLU A 187 -7.79 -15.06 -20.83
C GLU A 187 -7.04 -16.34 -21.24
N HIS A 188 -5.75 -16.25 -21.55
CA HIS A 188 -4.90 -17.43 -21.79
C HIS A 188 -4.57 -18.21 -20.51
N GLY A 189 -4.78 -17.60 -19.33
CA GLY A 189 -4.60 -18.19 -18.02
C GLY A 189 -3.33 -17.74 -17.32
N MET A 190 -3.48 -16.95 -16.26
CA MET A 190 -2.42 -16.64 -15.30
C MET A 190 -2.59 -17.51 -14.04
N PRO A 191 -1.55 -18.24 -13.59
CA PRO A 191 -1.64 -18.98 -12.33
C PRO A 191 -1.87 -18.01 -11.15
N PRO A 192 -2.43 -18.47 -10.02
CA PRO A 192 -2.43 -17.69 -8.79
C PRO A 192 -1.00 -17.20 -8.53
N THR A 193 -0.83 -15.90 -8.33
CA THR A 193 0.46 -15.23 -8.30
C THR A 193 0.39 -14.13 -7.26
N ALA A 194 1.51 -13.85 -6.60
CA ALA A 194 1.66 -12.63 -5.83
C ALA A 194 2.73 -11.75 -6.47
N GLY A 195 2.51 -10.44 -6.43
CA GLY A 195 3.45 -9.44 -6.92
C GLY A 195 3.74 -8.38 -5.86
N GLU A 196 4.93 -7.81 -5.94
CA GLU A 196 5.39 -6.76 -5.02
C GLU A 196 6.32 -5.77 -5.71
N GLY A 197 6.15 -4.48 -5.44
CA GLY A 197 7.10 -3.42 -5.73
C GLY A 197 7.80 -2.95 -4.47
N ILE A 198 9.13 -2.83 -4.51
CA ILE A 198 9.93 -2.22 -3.44
C ILE A 198 10.53 -0.93 -3.97
N GLY A 199 10.31 0.17 -3.26
CA GLY A 199 10.92 1.47 -3.52
C GLY A 199 12.40 1.47 -3.17
N ILE A 200 13.26 1.06 -4.12
CA ILE A 200 14.71 0.92 -3.91
C ILE A 200 15.34 2.20 -3.38
N ASP A 201 14.98 3.37 -3.90
CA ASP A 201 15.56 4.64 -3.41
C ASP A 201 15.26 4.88 -1.93
N ARG A 202 14.01 4.64 -1.50
CA ARG A 202 13.61 4.78 -0.08
C ARG A 202 14.26 3.72 0.80
N LEU A 203 14.41 2.50 0.30
CA LEU A 203 15.13 1.43 1.00
C LEU A 203 16.61 1.79 1.19
N ILE A 204 17.27 2.32 0.15
CA ILE A 204 18.66 2.78 0.28
C ILE A 204 18.73 3.95 1.26
N MET A 205 17.81 4.94 1.18
CA MET A 205 17.78 6.04 2.14
C MET A 205 17.75 5.56 3.59
N LEU A 206 16.90 4.56 3.89
CA LEU A 206 16.80 3.94 5.19
C LEU A 206 18.12 3.28 5.61
N LEU A 207 18.74 2.48 4.73
CA LEU A 207 19.98 1.76 5.00
C LEU A 207 21.22 2.67 5.10
N THR A 208 21.17 3.88 4.53
CA THR A 208 22.33 4.79 4.47
C THR A 208 22.16 6.07 5.29
N ASP A 209 21.15 6.12 6.17
CA ASP A 209 20.79 7.32 6.94
C ASP A 209 20.71 8.60 6.09
N SER A 210 20.08 8.49 4.91
CA SER A 210 20.00 9.59 3.95
C SER A 210 18.64 10.28 4.00
N ALA A 211 18.62 11.53 4.45
CA ALA A 211 17.40 12.32 4.67
C ALA A 211 16.62 12.64 3.39
N SER A 212 17.31 12.67 2.24
CA SER A 212 16.75 13.10 0.96
C SER A 212 17.02 12.07 -0.12
N ILE A 213 16.02 11.83 -0.99
CA ILE A 213 16.16 10.96 -2.16
C ILE A 213 17.28 11.41 -3.11
N ARG A 214 17.64 12.70 -3.07
CA ARG A 214 18.75 13.24 -3.88
C ARG A 214 20.12 12.73 -3.44
N ASP A 215 20.24 12.27 -2.19
CA ASP A 215 21.50 11.81 -1.62
C ASP A 215 21.80 10.36 -2.01
N VAL A 216 20.79 9.63 -2.49
CA VAL A 216 20.89 8.23 -2.96
C VAL A 216 20.84 8.11 -4.49
N LEU A 217 20.65 9.24 -5.19
CA LEU A 217 20.66 9.32 -6.65
C LEU A 217 21.94 10.01 -7.13
N LEU A 218 22.72 9.34 -7.98
CA LEU A 218 23.96 9.92 -8.53
C LEU A 218 23.72 11.23 -9.32
N PHE A 219 22.59 11.33 -10.00
CA PHE A 219 22.22 12.48 -10.84
C PHE A 219 20.73 12.82 -10.69
N PRO A 220 20.30 13.48 -9.60
CA PRO A 220 18.89 13.80 -9.37
C PRO A 220 18.39 14.86 -10.35
N HIS A 221 17.09 14.83 -10.65
CA HIS A 221 16.48 15.88 -11.46
C HIS A 221 16.52 17.23 -10.73
N MET A 222 17.08 18.23 -11.41
CA MET A 222 17.23 19.59 -10.91
C MET A 222 16.26 20.52 -11.63
N ARG A 223 15.71 21.50 -10.90
CA ARG A 223 14.95 22.58 -11.54
C ARG A 223 15.91 23.36 -12.45
N PRO A 224 15.52 23.65 -13.71
CA PRO A 224 16.31 24.53 -14.57
C PRO A 224 16.51 25.90 -13.89
N GLU A 225 17.71 26.48 -14.06
CA GLU A 225 18.04 27.84 -13.62
C GLU A 225 17.29 28.91 -14.42
#